data_AF-A0A3B9ARQ9-F1
#
_entry.id   AF-A0A3B9ARQ9-F1
#
_cell.length_a   1.000
_cell.length_b   1.000
_cell.length_c   1.000
_cell.angle_alpha   90.00
_cell.angle_beta   90.00
_cell.angle_gamma   90.00
#
_symmetry.space_group_name_H-M   'P 1'
#
loop_
_entity.id
_entity.type
_entity.pdbx_description
1 polymer ?
#
loop_
_entity_poly.entity_id
_entity_poly.type
_entity_poly.pdbx_seq_one_letter_code
_entity_poly.pdbx_strand_id
1 'polypeptide(L)'
;MDIPEKGAEGVILAQGGHIGGWSFYLKNNKPVFTYNFVSLEETKVEASEALKPGRNTVRVNFDYDGGGIGKGGTYSIFVAGNLVAKGRIDRTQPFVFSADETAGVGIDEATTVTKDYKQFDNAFTGKIIKVVLDVKPTGK
;
A
#
# COMPACT_ATOMS: atom_id res chain seq x y z
N MET A 1 8.46 1.04 -11.56
CA MET A 1 7.92 2.36 -11.92
C MET A 1 9.06 3.30 -12.26
N ASP A 2 8.77 4.45 -12.83
CA ASP A 2 9.73 5.50 -13.18
C ASP A 2 9.37 6.80 -12.45
N ILE A 3 10.37 7.43 -11.82
CA ILE A 3 10.23 8.62 -10.99
C ILE A 3 10.83 9.82 -11.73
N PRO A 4 10.08 10.91 -11.98
CA PRO A 4 10.63 12.13 -12.58
C PRO A 4 11.73 12.78 -11.74
N GLU A 5 12.53 13.66 -12.34
CA GLU A 5 13.58 14.43 -11.63
C GLU A 5 13.03 15.27 -10.47
N LYS A 6 11.81 15.79 -10.61
CA LYS A 6 11.12 16.55 -9.55
C LYS A 6 10.52 15.66 -8.45
N GLY A 7 10.66 14.34 -8.56
CA GLY A 7 10.00 13.37 -7.70
C GLY A 7 8.61 12.94 -8.18
N ALA A 8 7.98 12.08 -7.40
CA ALA A 8 6.62 11.60 -7.58
C ALA A 8 5.88 11.45 -6.23
N GLU A 9 4.57 11.64 -6.31
CA GLU A 9 3.59 11.57 -5.23
C GLU A 9 2.42 10.71 -5.70
N GLY A 10 1.59 10.26 -4.76
CA GLY A 10 0.29 9.65 -5.05
C GLY A 10 0.28 8.13 -5.05
N VAL A 11 -0.90 7.59 -5.35
CA VAL A 11 -1.26 6.18 -5.15
C VAL A 11 -0.62 5.29 -6.20
N ILE A 12 0.11 4.26 -5.77
CA ILE A 12 0.61 3.21 -6.67
C ILE A 12 -0.48 2.16 -6.86
N LEU A 13 -1.05 1.67 -5.76
CA LEU A 13 -2.13 0.68 -5.73
C LEU A 13 -2.93 0.84 -4.44
N ALA A 14 -4.25 0.89 -4.54
CA ALA A 14 -5.16 0.88 -3.40
C ALA A 14 -6.25 -0.17 -3.59
N GLN A 15 -6.79 -0.68 -2.48
CA GLN A 15 -7.99 -1.52 -2.47
C GLN A 15 -8.82 -1.24 -1.23
N GLY A 16 -10.13 -1.09 -1.42
CA GLY A 16 -11.06 -0.67 -0.37
C GLY A 16 -11.06 0.84 -0.21
N GLY A 17 -11.43 1.31 0.98
CA GLY A 17 -11.58 2.74 1.25
C GLY A 17 -11.61 3.06 2.73
N HIS A 18 -12.33 4.12 3.13
CA HIS A 18 -12.27 4.62 4.49
C HIS A 18 -12.83 3.61 5.52
N ILE A 19 -13.76 2.74 5.11
CA ILE A 19 -14.38 1.69 5.94
C ILE A 19 -13.57 0.39 6.01
N GLY A 20 -12.36 0.37 5.45
CA GLY A 20 -11.52 -0.82 5.42
C GLY A 20 -10.80 -0.94 4.10
N GLY A 21 -9.49 -1.17 4.16
CA GLY A 21 -8.69 -1.25 2.95
C GLY A 21 -7.20 -1.10 3.20
N TRP A 22 -6.46 -1.01 2.12
CA TRP A 22 -5.04 -0.74 2.14
C TRP A 22 -4.61 0.07 0.92
N SER A 23 -3.55 0.85 1.09
CA SER A 23 -3.00 1.68 0.02
C SER A 23 -1.49 1.69 0.08
N PHE A 24 -0.86 1.52 -1.08
CA PHE A 24 0.56 1.68 -1.30
C PHE A 24 0.77 2.91 -2.20
N TYR A 25 1.52 3.89 -1.70
CA TYR A 25 1.63 5.22 -2.33
C TYR A 25 3.01 5.84 -2.08
N LEU A 26 3.28 6.95 -2.78
CA LEU A 26 4.39 7.84 -2.46
C LEU A 26 3.88 9.08 -1.73
N LYS A 27 4.58 9.43 -0.66
CA LYS A 27 4.41 10.70 0.07
C LYS A 27 5.77 11.34 0.28
N ASN A 28 5.97 12.58 -0.15
CA ASN A 28 7.28 13.25 -0.13
C ASN A 28 8.37 12.40 -0.81
N ASN A 29 8.04 11.76 -1.95
CA ASN A 29 8.88 10.78 -2.67
C ASN A 29 9.20 9.49 -1.91
N LYS A 30 8.62 9.25 -0.73
CA LYS A 30 8.89 8.06 0.10
C LYS A 30 7.80 7.01 -0.09
N PRO A 31 8.18 5.73 -0.24
CA PRO A 31 7.21 4.64 -0.21
C PRO A 31 6.49 4.55 1.15
N VAL A 32 5.17 4.55 1.11
CA VAL A 32 4.31 4.40 2.28
C VAL A 32 3.24 3.36 2.01
N PHE A 33 3.04 2.46 2.96
CA PHE A 33 1.91 1.53 2.97
C PHE A 33 1.03 1.82 4.19
N THR A 34 -0.27 2.01 3.96
CA THR A 34 -1.27 2.12 5.02
C THR A 34 -2.22 0.93 4.97
N TYR A 35 -2.48 0.35 6.13
CA TYR A 35 -3.56 -0.59 6.38
C TYR A 35 -4.63 0.10 7.25
N ASN A 36 -5.86 0.14 6.79
CA ASN A 36 -7.00 0.68 7.52
C ASN A 36 -7.90 -0.48 7.95
N PHE A 37 -7.92 -0.75 9.26
CA PHE A 37 -8.83 -1.70 9.87
C PHE A 37 -10.14 -0.99 10.24
N VAL A 38 -11.10 -1.00 9.31
CA VAL A 38 -12.49 -0.57 9.50
C VAL A 38 -12.66 0.79 10.19
N SER A 39 -11.81 1.76 9.85
CA SER A 39 -11.72 3.09 10.47
C SER A 39 -11.41 3.10 11.97
N LEU A 40 -11.20 1.94 12.60
CA LEU A 40 -10.84 1.81 14.01
C LEU A 40 -9.34 2.04 14.22
N GLU A 41 -8.53 1.56 13.27
CA GLU A 41 -7.08 1.62 13.38
C GLU A 41 -6.43 1.77 11.99
N GLU A 42 -5.58 2.77 11.84
CA GLU A 42 -4.71 2.94 10.68
C GLU A 42 -3.27 2.60 11.07
N THR A 43 -2.71 1.54 10.49
CA THR A 43 -1.29 1.22 10.62
C THR A 43 -0.54 1.71 9.39
N LYS A 44 0.52 2.49 9.62
CA LYS A 44 1.37 3.04 8.57
C LYS A 44 2.79 2.47 8.64
N VAL A 45 3.29 2.03 7.49
CA VAL A 45 4.68 1.61 7.29
C VAL A 45 5.29 2.55 6.27
N GLU A 46 6.29 3.32 6.68
CA GLU A 46 6.89 4.39 5.87
C GLU A 46 8.40 4.18 5.75
N ALA A 47 8.92 4.25 4.54
CA ALA A 47 10.36 4.27 4.28
C ALA A 47 10.98 5.57 4.81
N SER A 48 12.17 5.49 5.39
CA SER A 48 12.88 6.68 5.89
C SER A 48 13.40 7.58 4.75
N GLU A 49 13.75 6.99 3.62
CA GLU A 49 14.40 7.65 2.48
C GLU A 49 13.49 7.80 1.27
N ALA A 50 13.69 8.90 0.54
CA ALA A 50 13.03 9.16 -0.73
C ALA A 50 13.59 8.26 -1.85
N LEU A 51 12.74 7.92 -2.82
CA LEU A 51 13.20 7.29 -4.05
C LEU A 51 14.04 8.27 -4.87
N LYS A 52 15.05 7.72 -5.56
CA LYS A 52 15.84 8.47 -6.53
C LYS A 52 15.06 8.62 -7.84
N PRO A 53 15.28 9.69 -8.62
CA PRO A 53 14.80 9.77 -9.99
C PRO A 53 15.16 8.56 -10.84
N GLY A 54 14.33 8.27 -11.84
CA GLY A 54 14.45 7.15 -12.77
C GLY A 54 13.76 5.87 -12.30
N ARG A 55 14.26 4.72 -12.79
CA ARG A 55 13.63 3.42 -12.58
C ARG A 55 13.78 2.93 -11.15
N ASN A 56 12.65 2.62 -10.54
CA ASN A 56 12.57 2.06 -9.19
C ASN A 56 11.67 0.81 -9.18
N THR A 57 12.11 -0.23 -8.47
CA THR A 57 11.28 -1.37 -8.08
C THR A 57 11.00 -1.27 -6.60
N VAL A 58 9.72 -1.16 -6.26
CA VAL A 58 9.25 -1.15 -4.87
C VAL A 58 8.31 -2.32 -4.64
N ARG A 59 8.31 -2.85 -3.43
CA ARG A 59 7.51 -4.01 -3.06
C ARG A 59 7.06 -3.88 -1.62
N VAL A 60 5.78 -4.18 -1.37
CA VAL A 60 5.27 -4.47 -0.03
C VAL A 60 5.13 -5.99 0.07
N ASN A 61 5.61 -6.56 1.16
CA ASN A 61 5.37 -7.96 1.53
C ASN A 61 4.54 -7.99 2.81
N PHE A 62 3.58 -8.91 2.89
CA PHE A 62 2.85 -9.18 4.11
C PHE A 62 3.16 -10.60 4.59
N ASP A 63 3.95 -10.69 5.65
CA ASP A 63 4.23 -11.95 6.33
C ASP A 63 3.09 -12.22 7.31
N TYR A 64 2.03 -12.84 6.81
CA TYR A 64 0.86 -13.24 7.59
C TYR A 64 1.26 -14.27 8.66
N ASP A 65 0.77 -14.09 9.88
CA ASP A 65 1.13 -14.97 11.01
C ASP A 65 0.63 -16.42 10.81
N GLY A 66 -0.39 -16.62 9.97
CA GLY A 66 -1.05 -17.92 9.80
C GLY A 66 -1.92 -18.28 11.01
N GLY A 67 -2.32 -19.56 11.11
CA GLY A 67 -3.06 -20.08 12.27
C GLY A 67 -4.53 -19.64 12.37
N GLY A 68 -5.16 -19.22 11.27
CA GLY A 68 -6.60 -18.93 11.21
C GLY A 68 -6.93 -17.78 10.28
N ILE A 69 -8.19 -17.34 10.29
CA ILE A 69 -8.70 -16.18 9.54
C ILE A 69 -8.54 -14.91 10.39
N GLY A 70 -8.23 -13.78 9.77
CA GLY A 70 -8.23 -12.47 10.43
C GLY A 70 -7.02 -12.19 11.32
N LYS A 71 -5.93 -12.98 11.19
CA LYS A 71 -4.73 -12.83 12.02
C LYS A 71 -3.88 -11.65 11.57
N GLY A 72 -2.95 -11.27 12.44
CA GLY A 72 -1.99 -10.23 12.16
C GLY A 72 -0.90 -10.68 11.19
N GLY A 73 0.11 -9.83 11.10
CA GLY A 73 1.31 -10.09 10.33
C GLY A 73 2.21 -8.88 10.27
N THR A 74 3.34 -9.05 9.60
CA THR A 74 4.31 -7.97 9.43
C THR A 74 4.33 -7.51 7.98
N TYR A 75 4.07 -6.22 7.77
CA TYR A 75 4.33 -5.56 6.51
C TYR A 75 5.80 -5.15 6.42
N SER A 76 6.41 -5.39 5.26
CA SER A 76 7.78 -5.01 4.95
C SER A 76 7.84 -4.29 3.60
N ILE A 77 8.42 -3.10 3.56
CA ILE A 77 8.66 -2.36 2.31
C ILE A 77 10.08 -2.60 1.84
N PHE A 78 10.23 -2.90 0.55
CA PHE A 78 11.50 -3.07 -0.11
C PHE A 78 11.67 -2.09 -1.28
N VAL A 79 12.88 -1.56 -1.45
CA VAL A 79 13.31 -0.76 -2.61
C VAL A 79 14.53 -1.44 -3.22
N ALA A 80 14.45 -1.79 -4.51
CA ALA A 80 15.49 -2.53 -5.22
C ALA A 80 15.96 -3.80 -4.46
N GLY A 81 15.04 -4.47 -3.77
CA GLY A 81 15.33 -5.69 -2.98
C GLY A 81 15.82 -5.43 -1.54
N ASN A 82 16.19 -4.20 -1.19
CA ASN A 82 16.62 -3.85 0.16
C ASN A 82 15.41 -3.53 1.04
N LEU A 83 15.39 -4.05 2.26
CA LEU A 83 14.37 -3.73 3.26
C LEU A 83 14.56 -2.28 3.74
N VAL A 84 13.52 -1.45 3.63
CA VAL A 84 13.57 -0.03 4.02
C VAL A 84 12.59 0.36 5.12
N ALA A 85 11.55 -0.44 5.37
CA ALA A 85 10.61 -0.22 6.46
C ALA A 85 9.88 -1.50 6.87
N LYS A 86 9.43 -1.55 8.12
CA LYS A 86 8.58 -2.61 8.67
C LYS A 86 7.53 -2.06 9.61
N GLY A 87 6.38 -2.72 9.67
CA GLY A 87 5.36 -2.47 10.68
C GLY A 87 4.47 -3.69 10.86
N ARG A 88 3.75 -3.73 11.98
CA ARG A 88 2.93 -4.87 12.38
C ARG A 88 1.48 -4.46 12.55
N ILE A 89 0.59 -5.33 12.11
CA ILE A 89 -0.83 -5.32 12.48
C ILE A 89 -1.12 -6.56 13.30
N ASP A 90 -2.01 -6.45 14.28
CA ASP A 90 -2.39 -7.59 15.12
C ASP A 90 -3.57 -8.38 14.56
N ARG A 91 -4.27 -7.82 13.58
CA ARG A 91 -5.46 -8.41 12.96
C ARG A 91 -5.68 -7.88 11.55
N THR A 92 -6.27 -8.70 10.69
CA THR A 92 -6.84 -8.25 9.42
C THR A 92 -8.36 -8.27 9.47
N GLN A 93 -9.00 -7.45 8.65
CA GLN A 93 -10.42 -7.60 8.32
C GLN A 93 -10.64 -9.00 7.74
N PRO A 94 -11.54 -9.81 8.32
CA PRO A 94 -11.84 -11.12 7.76
C PRO A 94 -12.62 -10.93 6.44
N PHE A 95 -12.22 -11.69 5.41
CA PHE A 95 -12.87 -11.75 4.10
C PHE A 95 -12.62 -10.55 3.17
N VAL A 96 -13.63 -9.73 2.89
CA VAL A 96 -13.62 -8.71 1.83
C VAL A 96 -13.50 -7.32 2.45
N PHE A 97 -12.66 -6.46 1.87
CA PHE A 97 -12.48 -5.06 2.30
C PHE A 97 -13.70 -4.18 2.03
N SER A 98 -14.30 -4.32 0.84
CA SER A 98 -15.46 -3.54 0.44
C SER A 98 -16.34 -4.31 -0.57
N ALA A 99 -17.65 -4.01 -0.56
CA ALA A 99 -18.61 -4.53 -1.53
C ALA A 99 -18.68 -3.69 -2.83
N ASP A 100 -18.25 -2.42 -2.78
CA ASP A 100 -18.38 -1.44 -3.86
C ASP A 100 -17.04 -0.79 -4.29
N GLU A 101 -15.99 -0.87 -3.46
CA GLU A 101 -14.66 -0.33 -3.76
C GLU A 101 -13.70 -1.44 -4.20
N THR A 102 -13.15 -1.29 -5.41
CA THR A 102 -12.29 -2.29 -6.08
C THR A 102 -10.79 -1.98 -5.86
N ALA A 103 -9.91 -2.62 -6.63
CA ALA A 103 -8.48 -2.34 -6.60
C ALA A 103 -8.11 -1.35 -7.73
N GLY A 104 -7.61 -0.16 -7.35
CA GLY A 104 -7.22 0.91 -8.27
C GLY A 104 -5.71 1.03 -8.42
N VAL A 105 -5.21 1.07 -9.66
CA VAL A 105 -3.79 1.31 -9.98
C VAL A 105 -3.60 2.78 -10.34
N GLY A 106 -2.67 3.45 -9.66
CA GLY A 106 -2.32 4.84 -9.99
C GLY A 106 -3.23 5.91 -9.38
N ILE A 107 -4.36 5.52 -8.76
CA ILE A 107 -5.32 6.44 -8.14
C ILE A 107 -6.21 5.64 -7.16
N ASP A 108 -6.66 6.30 -6.09
CA ASP A 108 -7.70 5.86 -5.17
C ASP A 108 -8.99 6.63 -5.50
N GLU A 109 -9.91 5.99 -6.24
CA GLU A 109 -11.00 6.64 -7.01
C GLU A 109 -12.26 6.95 -6.20
N ALA A 110 -12.40 6.40 -4.99
CA ALA A 110 -13.62 6.49 -4.19
C ALA A 110 -13.31 7.14 -2.84
N THR A 111 -13.57 6.47 -1.72
CA THR A 111 -13.20 7.00 -0.40
C THR A 111 -11.76 6.65 -0.10
N THR A 112 -10.99 7.60 0.44
CA THR A 112 -9.56 7.38 0.64
C THR A 112 -9.30 6.40 1.79
N VAL A 113 -8.44 5.41 1.56
CA VAL A 113 -8.01 4.46 2.60
C VAL A 113 -7.34 5.17 3.79
N THR A 114 -6.64 6.28 3.53
CA THR A 114 -5.80 7.03 4.47
C THR A 114 -6.03 8.53 4.31
N LYS A 115 -5.71 9.30 5.35
CA LYS A 115 -5.77 10.78 5.32
C LYS A 115 -4.53 11.43 4.71
N ASP A 116 -3.54 10.65 4.30
CA ASP A 116 -2.27 11.16 3.79
C ASP A 116 -2.36 11.82 2.41
N TYR A 117 -3.42 11.53 1.65
CA TYR A 117 -3.73 12.15 0.37
C TYR A 117 -5.22 12.49 0.31
N LYS A 118 -5.59 13.38 -0.61
CA LYS A 118 -6.98 13.84 -0.74
C LYS A 118 -7.75 12.98 -1.71
N GLN A 119 -9.06 12.89 -1.49
CA GLN A 119 -9.97 12.29 -2.45
C GLN A 119 -9.86 13.01 -3.81
N PHE A 120 -9.76 12.26 -4.89
CA PHE A 120 -9.59 12.77 -6.28
C PHE A 120 -8.33 13.60 -6.55
N ASP A 121 -7.46 13.82 -5.57
CA ASP A 121 -6.18 14.52 -5.68
C ASP A 121 -5.08 13.63 -5.08
N ASN A 122 -4.96 12.44 -5.65
CA ASN A 122 -4.05 11.39 -5.20
C ASN A 122 -3.45 10.57 -6.37
N ALA A 123 -3.66 11.02 -7.61
CA ALA A 123 -3.13 10.34 -8.79
C ALA A 123 -1.60 10.27 -8.76
N PHE A 124 -1.04 9.13 -9.15
CA PHE A 124 0.40 8.95 -9.23
C PHE A 124 1.02 9.90 -10.24
N THR A 125 2.00 10.69 -9.81
CA THR A 125 2.64 11.71 -10.66
C THR A 125 3.90 11.21 -11.39
N GLY A 126 4.28 9.95 -11.16
CA GLY A 126 5.30 9.24 -11.94
C GLY A 126 4.68 8.32 -13.01
N LYS A 127 5.46 7.37 -13.52
CA LYS A 127 4.97 6.35 -14.47
C LYS A 127 4.98 4.96 -13.85
N ILE A 128 3.80 4.36 -13.70
CA ILE A 128 3.67 2.94 -13.35
C ILE A 128 3.96 2.12 -14.62
N ILE A 129 4.97 1.27 -14.55
CA ILE A 129 5.39 0.40 -15.67
C ILE A 129 4.68 -0.96 -15.59
N LYS A 130 4.60 -1.51 -14.38
CA LYS A 130 4.05 -2.82 -14.08
C LYS A 130 3.63 -2.87 -12.62
N VAL A 131 2.48 -3.46 -12.36
CA VAL A 131 2.04 -3.90 -11.03
C VAL A 131 1.98 -5.42 -11.05
N VAL A 132 2.47 -6.04 -9.98
CA VAL A 132 2.33 -7.48 -9.74
C VAL A 132 1.71 -7.64 -8.37
N LEU A 133 0.55 -8.27 -8.32
CA LEU A 133 -0.04 -8.78 -7.09
C LEU A 133 0.21 -10.29 -7.09
N ASP A 134 0.89 -10.77 -6.05
CA ASP A 134 1.13 -12.19 -5.83
C ASP A 134 0.51 -12.58 -4.50
N VAL A 135 -0.31 -13.63 -4.52
CA VAL A 135 -1.00 -14.15 -3.36
C VAL A 135 -0.55 -15.58 -3.15
N LYS A 136 -0.04 -15.86 -1.95
CA LYS A 136 0.30 -17.24 -1.58
C LYS A 136 -0.99 -18.01 -1.29
N PRO A 137 -1.05 -19.31 -1.62
CA PRO A 137 -2.18 -20.15 -1.22
C PRO A 137 -2.40 -20.09 0.29
N THR A 138 -3.64 -19.81 0.71
CA THR A 138 -4.05 -19.90 2.12
C THR A 138 -4.52 -21.33 2.41
N GLY A 139 -3.57 -22.27 2.55
CA GLY A 139 -3.84 -23.68 2.87
C GLY A 139 -3.77 -24.64 1.66
N LYS A 140 -3.76 -25.95 1.95
CA LYS A 140 -3.70 -27.04 0.95
C LYS A 140 -4.91 -27.03 0.01
#